data_AF-A0A9X2A6E4-F1
#
_entry.id   AF-A0A9X2A6E4-F1
#
_cell.length_a   1.000
_cell.length_b   1.000
_cell.length_c   1.000
_cell.angle_alpha   90.00
_cell.angle_beta   90.00
_cell.angle_gamma   90.00
#
_symmetry.space_group_name_H-M   'P 1'
#
loop_
_entity.id
_entity.type
_entity.pdbx_description
1 polymer ?
#
loop_
_entity_poly.entity_id
_entity_poly.type
_entity_poly.pdbx_seq_one_letter_code
_entity_poly.pdbx_strand_id
1 'polypeptide(L)'
;MEKKELPNSTLILVFGILSIIGCCCYGILGVVFGIIALVMSNRAIEIYSANPELYTGYQNVKTGRILAIIGLVLSALSIISLIVSLILYGGFGGIYEMQEEILREYGG
;
A
#
# COMPACT_ATOMS: atom_id res chain seq x y z
N MET A 1 -35.20 5.87 13.20
CA MET A 1 -34.38 6.49 12.14
C MET A 1 -33.55 5.40 11.51
N GLU A 2 -33.57 5.28 10.19
CA GLU A 2 -32.71 4.34 9.47
C GLU A 2 -31.28 4.89 9.50
N LYS A 3 -30.33 4.13 10.06
CA LYS A 3 -28.93 4.56 10.10
C LYS A 3 -28.32 4.42 8.71
N LYS A 4 -27.71 5.47 8.19
CA LYS A 4 -27.04 5.44 6.87
C LYS A 4 -25.64 4.86 7.02
N GLU A 5 -25.19 4.07 6.06
CA GLU A 5 -23.77 3.68 6.05
C GLU A 5 -22.89 4.92 5.85
N LEU A 6 -21.72 4.93 6.51
CA LEU A 6 -20.72 5.96 6.30
C LEU A 6 -20.33 6.01 4.82
N PRO A 7 -20.33 7.21 4.21
CA PRO A 7 -19.94 7.35 2.83
C PRO A 7 -18.51 6.85 2.65
N ASN A 8 -18.31 6.04 1.61
CA ASN A 8 -17.03 5.40 1.27
C ASN A 8 -16.51 4.34 2.25
N SER A 9 -17.30 3.89 3.22
CA SER A 9 -16.92 2.83 4.17
C SER A 9 -16.34 1.58 3.51
N THR A 10 -17.06 1.02 2.53
CA THR A 10 -16.63 -0.17 1.77
C THR A 10 -15.43 0.13 0.87
N LEU A 11 -15.40 1.32 0.24
CA LEU A 11 -14.28 1.72 -0.63
C LEU A 11 -12.97 1.85 0.15
N ILE A 12 -13.01 2.41 1.36
CA ILE A 12 -11.85 2.54 2.24
C ILE A 12 -11.31 1.17 2.64
N LEU A 13 -12.20 0.21 2.94
CA LEU A 13 -11.81 -1.16 3.25
C LEU A 13 -11.14 -1.83 2.05
N VAL A 14 -11.75 -1.74 0.86
CA VAL A 14 -11.22 -2.32 -0.38
C VAL A 14 -9.87 -1.69 -0.74
N PHE A 15 -9.73 -0.37 -0.66
CA PHE A 15 -8.44 0.30 -0.92
C PHE A 15 -7.36 -0.07 0.11
N GLY A 16 -7.73 -0.32 1.37
CA GLY A 16 -6.81 -0.86 2.37
C GLY A 16 -6.26 -2.24 1.99
N ILE A 17 -7.13 -3.15 1.53
CA ILE A 17 -6.73 -4.49 1.06
C ILE A 17 -5.88 -4.38 -0.22
N LEU A 18 -6.31 -3.56 -1.18
CA LEU A 18 -5.59 -3.34 -2.44
C LEU A 18 -4.21 -2.70 -2.22
N SER A 19 -4.01 -1.90 -1.16
CA SER A 19 -2.70 -1.37 -0.81
C SER A 19 -1.70 -2.49 -0.48
N ILE A 20 -2.14 -3.53 0.24
CA ILE A 20 -1.31 -4.69 0.58
C ILE A 20 -0.99 -5.53 -0.66
N ILE A 21 -2.01 -5.83 -1.49
CA ILE A 21 -1.81 -6.61 -2.73
C ILE A 21 -0.94 -5.81 -3.73
N GLY A 22 -1.20 -4.52 -3.84
CA GLY A 22 -0.46 -3.59 -4.70
C GLY A 22 0.99 -3.40 -4.29
N CYS A 23 1.34 -3.61 -3.02
CA CYS A 23 2.71 -3.58 -2.52
C CYS A 23 3.59 -4.67 -3.16
N CYS A 24 3.08 -5.91 -3.26
CA CYS A 24 3.88 -7.05 -3.76
C CYS A 24 4.09 -7.05 -5.27
N CYS A 25 3.14 -6.52 -6.04
CA CYS A 25 3.15 -6.64 -7.51
C CYS A 25 3.41 -5.32 -8.23
N TYR A 26 3.12 -4.18 -7.60
CA TYR A 26 3.15 -2.86 -8.25
C TYR A 26 3.67 -1.74 -7.34
N GLY A 27 4.42 -2.05 -6.28
CA GLY A 27 5.13 -1.14 -5.36
C GLY A 27 4.49 0.24 -5.16
N ILE A 28 4.76 1.17 -6.09
CA ILE A 28 4.23 2.53 -6.18
C ILE A 28 2.69 2.59 -6.10
N LEU A 29 1.96 1.70 -6.80
CA LEU A 29 0.50 1.68 -6.75
C LEU A 29 -0.01 1.36 -5.34
N GLY A 30 0.68 0.48 -4.61
CA GLY A 30 0.35 0.16 -3.22
C GLY A 30 0.41 1.37 -2.29
N VAL A 31 1.41 2.25 -2.51
CA VAL A 31 1.54 3.53 -1.77
C VAL A 31 0.40 4.47 -2.10
N VAL A 32 0.06 4.64 -3.39
CA VAL A 32 -1.02 5.55 -3.82
C VAL A 32 -2.36 5.14 -3.22
N PHE A 33 -2.72 3.85 -3.32
CA PHE A 33 -3.97 3.34 -2.72
C PHE A 33 -3.97 3.46 -1.19
N GLY A 34 -2.83 3.24 -0.54
CA GLY A 34 -2.69 3.42 0.91
C GLY A 34 -2.92 4.87 1.36
N ILE A 35 -2.34 5.85 0.64
CA ILE A 35 -2.52 7.27 0.94
C ILE A 35 -3.99 7.70 0.72
N ILE A 36 -4.59 7.30 -0.39
CA ILE A 36 -5.99 7.63 -0.70
C ILE A 36 -6.93 7.06 0.38
N ALA A 37 -6.74 5.79 0.77
CA ALA A 37 -7.52 5.16 1.84
C ALA A 37 -7.38 5.91 3.17
N LEU A 38 -6.17 6.35 3.53
CA LEU A 38 -5.90 7.14 4.73
C LEU A 38 -6.66 8.48 4.73
N VAL A 39 -6.57 9.25 3.64
CA VAL A 39 -7.25 10.55 3.52
C VAL A 39 -8.77 10.39 3.57
N MET A 40 -9.32 9.39 2.88
CA MET A 40 -10.76 9.11 2.89
C MET A 40 -11.22 8.65 4.28
N SER A 41 -10.44 7.83 4.97
CA SER A 41 -10.76 7.36 6.32
C SER A 41 -10.80 8.50 7.34
N ASN A 42 -9.91 9.49 7.24
CA ASN A 42 -9.91 10.66 8.11
C ASN A 42 -11.21 11.46 7.97
N ARG A 43 -11.64 11.73 6.74
CA ARG A 43 -12.90 12.44 6.47
C ARG A 43 -14.12 11.66 6.97
N ALA A 44 -14.14 10.34 6.77
CA ALA A 44 -15.24 9.50 7.25
C ALA A 44 -15.32 9.46 8.79
N ILE A 45 -14.18 9.49 9.49
CA ILE A 45 -14.12 9.56 10.95
C ILE A 45 -14.62 10.91 11.47
N GLU A 46 -14.28 12.03 10.81
CA GLU A 46 -14.83 13.36 11.15
C GLU A 46 -16.36 13.39 11.03
N ILE A 47 -16.91 12.90 9.92
CA ILE A 47 -18.37 12.85 9.70
C ILE A 47 -19.05 11.99 10.77
N TYR A 48 -18.46 10.83 11.09
CA TYR A 48 -18.96 9.96 12.16
C TYR A 48 -18.94 10.66 13.52
N SER A 49 -17.87 11.41 13.83
CA SER A 49 -17.73 12.11 15.11
C SER A 49 -18.73 13.26 15.28
N ALA A 50 -19.15 13.90 14.19
CA ALA A 50 -20.15 14.95 14.22
C ALA A 50 -21.56 14.39 14.52
N ASN A 51 -21.90 13.20 14.01
CA ASN A 51 -23.24 12.60 14.17
C ASN A 51 -23.18 11.06 14.28
N PRO A 52 -22.70 10.50 15.41
CA PRO A 52 -22.48 9.05 15.53
C PRO A 52 -23.78 8.22 15.50
N GLU A 53 -24.91 8.82 15.87
CA GLU A 53 -26.22 8.15 15.90
C GLU A 53 -26.81 7.90 14.51
N LEU A 54 -26.40 8.71 13.53
CA LEU A 54 -26.92 8.69 12.17
C LEU A 54 -26.25 7.63 11.28
N TYR A 55 -25.06 7.17 11.68
CA TYR A 55 -24.16 6.43 10.80
C TYR A 55 -23.78 5.02 11.29
N THR A 56 -23.66 4.07 10.36
CA THR A 56 -23.15 2.71 10.56
C THR A 56 -21.91 2.45 9.69
N GLY A 57 -21.21 1.33 9.90
CA GLY A 57 -20.04 0.97 9.10
C GLY A 57 -18.70 1.59 9.56
N TYR A 58 -18.66 2.23 10.72
CA TYR A 58 -17.43 2.81 11.29
C TYR A 58 -16.31 1.79 11.50
N GLN A 59 -16.67 0.53 11.79
CA GLN A 59 -15.72 -0.56 11.91
C GLN A 59 -14.95 -0.81 10.60
N ASN A 60 -15.64 -0.76 9.45
CA ASN A 60 -14.99 -0.96 8.14
C ASN A 60 -14.02 0.19 7.83
N VAL A 61 -14.37 1.43 8.16
CA VAL A 61 -13.49 2.60 8.02
C VAL A 61 -12.24 2.44 8.89
N LYS A 62 -12.39 2.01 10.15
CA LYS A 62 -11.27 1.74 11.06
C LYS A 62 -10.38 0.63 10.53
N THR A 63 -10.96 -0.50 10.14
CA THR A 63 -10.21 -1.64 9.60
C THR A 63 -9.46 -1.26 8.33
N GLY A 64 -10.13 -0.59 7.38
CA GLY A 64 -9.51 -0.13 6.14
C GLY A 64 -8.36 0.85 6.39
N ARG A 65 -8.49 1.75 7.37
CA ARG A 65 -7.40 2.65 7.79
C ARG A 65 -6.20 1.89 8.34
N ILE A 66 -6.43 0.90 9.21
CA ILE A 66 -5.36 0.07 9.77
C ILE A 66 -4.64 -0.69 8.66
N LEU A 67 -5.39 -1.32 7.75
CA LEU A 67 -4.83 -2.04 6.60
C LEU A 67 -4.02 -1.11 5.68
N ALA A 68 -4.50 0.11 5.43
CA ALA A 68 -3.76 1.10 4.64
C ALA A 68 -2.42 1.49 5.30
N ILE A 69 -2.38 1.67 6.62
CA ILE A 69 -1.13 1.97 7.35
C ILE A 69 -0.17 0.79 7.25
N ILE A 70 -0.65 -0.44 7.47
CA ILE A 70 0.17 -1.65 7.34
C ILE A 70 0.74 -1.76 5.92
N GLY A 71 -0.10 -1.59 4.90
CA GLY A 71 0.33 -1.63 3.50
C GLY A 71 1.39 -0.58 3.17
N LEU A 72 1.27 0.63 3.72
CA LEU A 72 2.22 1.72 3.51
C LEU A 72 3.57 1.45 4.20
N VAL A 73 3.55 0.87 5.40
CA VAL A 73 4.76 0.45 6.12
C VAL A 73 5.48 -0.68 5.38
N LEU A 74 4.74 -1.70 4.93
CA LEU A 74 5.31 -2.80 4.14
C LEU A 74 5.91 -2.29 2.84
N SER A 75 5.22 -1.38 2.14
CA SER A 75 5.73 -0.78 0.91
C SER A 75 7.01 0.03 1.14
N ALA A 76 7.08 0.81 2.23
CA ALA A 76 8.29 1.51 2.61
C ALA A 76 9.47 0.55 2.87
N LEU A 77 9.24 -0.56 3.58
CA LEU A 77 10.25 -1.60 3.83
C LEU A 77 10.70 -2.29 2.54
N SER A 78 9.78 -2.54 1.60
CA SER A 78 10.11 -3.10 0.28
C SER A 78 10.99 -2.15 -0.53
N ILE A 79 10.68 -0.85 -0.54
CA ILE A 79 11.50 0.17 -1.21
C ILE A 79 12.90 0.26 -0.57
N ILE A 80 12.99 0.26 0.76
CA ILE A 80 14.28 0.27 1.46
C ILE A 80 15.09 -0.98 1.11
N SER A 81 14.47 -2.16 1.16
CA SER A 81 15.13 -3.43 0.79
C SER A 81 15.63 -3.41 -0.66
N LEU A 82 14.86 -2.82 -1.58
CA LEU A 82 15.26 -2.65 -2.98
C LEU A 82 16.49 -1.74 -3.11
N ILE A 83 16.50 -0.59 -2.42
CA ILE A 83 17.63 0.35 -2.43
C ILE A 83 18.88 -0.30 -1.83
N VAL A 84 18.75 -1.01 -0.70
CA VAL A 84 19.86 -1.70 -0.04
C VAL A 84 20.43 -2.79 -0.95
N SER A 85 19.57 -3.60 -1.57
CA SER A 85 20.00 -4.62 -2.53
C SER A 85 20.73 -3.98 -3.71
N LEU A 86 20.21 -2.87 -4.24
CA LEU A 86 20.83 -2.17 -5.34
C LEU A 86 22.22 -1.62 -4.97
N ILE A 87 22.43 -1.15 -3.74
CA ILE A 87 23.75 -0.70 -3.28
C ILE A 87 24.71 -1.88 -3.05
N LEU A 88 24.23 -2.98 -2.45
CA LEU A 88 25.05 -4.14 -2.08
C LEU A 88 25.48 -4.99 -3.29
N TYR A 89 24.61 -5.17 -4.28
CA TYR A 89 24.91 -5.95 -5.50
C TYR A 89 25.62 -5.12 -6.59
N GLY A 90 26.23 -3.97 -6.23
CA GLY A 90 27.04 -3.17 -7.16
C GLY A 90 26.23 -2.30 -8.13
N GLY A 91 25.00 -1.94 -7.77
CA GLY A 91 24.11 -1.16 -8.63
C GLY A 91 23.67 -1.92 -9.87
N PHE A 92 23.23 -1.20 -10.89
CA PHE A 92 23.03 -1.79 -12.22
C PHE A 92 24.34 -2.38 -12.80
N GLY A 93 25.51 -1.91 -12.36
CA GLY A 93 26.83 -2.33 -12.85
C GLY A 93 27.17 -3.80 -12.57
N GLY A 94 26.97 -4.28 -11.34
CA GLY A 94 27.22 -5.69 -11.00
C GLY A 94 26.30 -6.67 -11.73
N ILE A 95 25.09 -6.23 -12.08
CA ILE A 95 24.14 -7.03 -12.88
C ILE A 95 24.61 -7.12 -14.34
N TYR A 96 25.20 -6.05 -14.89
CA TYR A 96 25.78 -6.07 -16.25
C TYR A 96 27.05 -6.93 -16.32
N GLU A 97 27.95 -6.83 -15.34
CA GLU A 97 29.18 -7.64 -15.31
C GLU A 97 28.86 -9.13 -15.15
N MET A 98 27.93 -9.49 -14.27
CA MET A 98 27.50 -10.90 -14.11
C MET A 98 26.81 -11.42 -15.38
N GLN A 99 26.07 -10.56 -16.09
CA GLN A 99 25.43 -10.94 -17.36
C GLN A 99 26.46 -11.14 -18.48
N GLU A 100 27.51 -10.32 -18.53
CA GLU A 100 28.60 -10.45 -19.49
C GLU A 100 29.46 -11.70 -19.23
N GLU A 101 29.70 -12.05 -17.95
CA GLU A 101 30.37 -13.30 -17.57
C GLU A 101 29.57 -14.54 -17.97
N ILE A 102 28.26 -14.59 -17.68
CA ILE A 102 27.39 -15.72 -18.06
C ILE A 102 27.32 -15.88 -19.60
N LEU A 103 27.27 -14.77 -20.35
CA LEU A 103 27.31 -14.81 -21.81
C LEU A 103 28.66 -15.27 -22.36
N ARG A 104 29.78 -14.96 -21.70
CA ARG A 104 31.10 -15.52 -22.07
C ARG A 104 31.22 -17.00 -21.73
N GLU A 105 30.58 -17.46 -20.66
CA GLU A 105 30.65 -18.85 -20.20
C GLU A 105 29.73 -19.79 -20.98
N TYR A 106 28.54 -19.33 -21.40
CA TYR A 106 27.57 -20.10 -22.21
C TYR A 106 27.59 -19.78 -23.71
N GLY A 107 28.28 -18.73 -24.14
CA GLY A 107 28.36 -18.28 -25.54
C GLY A 107 29.56 -18.82 -26.34
N GLY A 108 30.25 -19.83 -25.82
CA GLY A 108 31.31 -20.59 -26.51
C GLY A 108 30.79 -21.85 -27.18
#